data_AF-A0A920QAK9-F1
#
_entry.id   AF-A0A920QAK9-F1
#
_cell.length_a   1.000
_cell.length_b   1.000
_cell.length_c   1.000
_cell.angle_alpha   90.00
_cell.angle_beta   90.00
_cell.angle_gamma   90.00
#
_symmetry.space_group_name_H-M   'P 1'
#
loop_
_entity.id
_entity.type
_entity.pdbx_description
1 polymer ?
#
loop_
_entity_poly.entity_id
_entity_poly.type
_entity_poly.pdbx_seq_one_letter_code
_entity_poly.pdbx_strand_id
1 'polypeptide(L)'
;MILTYLITGHWLSPEQITLEGIDHLELADFEYSRRMGREIKLIANLRLFDQGTQVYVLPLMIKKDEMLAKISGSNNAVTLSGKFSEDITLIGKGAGSLPTASAIVSDLNKVLRHPEPFPPPPITSELVLESMENIRFRHTLRFEVRDHPGIFGHIGSIFERHSINIYALEQLPQYHRIGKEGEEIVIFTLTIQDCMEGLVIKALKEINQAEYILKPVVLLREIV
;
A
#
# COMPACT_ATOMS: atom_id res chain seq x y z
N MET A 1 12.11 -8.30 4.41
CA MET A 1 13.15 -9.07 5.12
C MET A 1 14.43 -9.21 4.30
N ILE A 2 14.48 -10.07 3.27
CA ILE A 2 15.72 -10.33 2.50
C ILE A 2 16.30 -9.05 1.89
N LEU A 3 15.47 -8.26 1.19
CA LEU A 3 15.94 -7.00 0.58
C LEU A 3 16.46 -6.01 1.65
N THR A 4 15.79 -5.93 2.80
CA THR A 4 16.26 -5.12 3.94
C THR A 4 17.64 -5.56 4.38
N TYR A 5 17.85 -6.86 4.60
CA TYR A 5 19.15 -7.41 5.00
C TYR A 5 20.24 -7.13 3.97
N LEU A 6 19.95 -7.34 2.68
CA LEU A 6 20.92 -7.08 1.60
C LEU A 6 21.30 -5.60 1.48
N ILE A 7 20.39 -4.67 1.80
CA ILE A 7 20.60 -3.23 1.66
C ILE A 7 21.22 -2.61 2.92
N THR A 8 20.81 -3.04 4.12
CA THR A 8 21.15 -2.36 5.38
C THR A 8 22.02 -3.20 6.32
N GLY A 9 22.21 -4.49 6.01
CA GLY A 9 22.86 -5.46 6.91
C GLY A 9 21.96 -5.93 8.06
N HIS A 10 20.74 -5.42 8.19
CA HIS A 10 19.83 -5.75 9.29
C HIS A 10 18.75 -6.75 8.86
N TRP A 11 18.62 -7.82 9.64
CA TRP A 11 17.50 -8.74 9.51
C TRP A 11 16.30 -8.23 10.31
N LEU A 12 15.16 -8.07 9.64
CA LEU A 12 13.88 -7.78 10.29
C LEU A 12 13.03 -9.04 10.34
N SER A 13 12.38 -9.28 11.47
CA SER A 13 11.34 -10.30 11.56
C SER A 13 10.04 -9.82 10.89
N PRO A 14 9.15 -10.72 10.46
CA PRO A 14 7.89 -10.35 9.83
C PRO A 14 7.03 -9.41 10.68
N GLU A 15 7.05 -9.58 12.00
CA GLU A 15 6.26 -8.80 12.96
C GLU A 15 6.72 -7.33 13.05
N GLN A 16 7.95 -7.04 12.61
CA GLN A 16 8.50 -5.68 12.53
C GLN A 16 8.13 -4.97 11.22
N ILE A 17 7.49 -5.65 10.27
CA ILE A 17 7.11 -5.11 8.97
C ILE A 17 5.59 -4.98 8.94
N THR A 18 5.09 -3.75 8.75
CA THR A 18 3.66 -3.53 8.53
C THR A 18 3.24 -4.21 7.23
N LEU A 19 2.27 -5.12 7.30
CA LEU A 19 1.82 -5.93 6.16
C LEU A 19 0.30 -5.88 6.05
N GLU A 20 -0.17 -5.53 4.86
CA GLU A 20 -1.57 -5.56 4.47
C GLU A 20 -1.70 -6.26 3.11
N GLY A 21 -2.54 -7.29 3.05
CA GLY A 21 -2.82 -8.05 1.83
C GLY A 21 -3.83 -7.35 0.91
N ILE A 22 -4.25 -8.05 -0.14
CA ILE A 22 -5.21 -7.52 -1.15
C ILE A 22 -6.60 -8.16 -1.07
N ASP A 23 -6.83 -9.08 -0.12
CA ASP A 23 -8.04 -9.91 -0.08
C ASP A 23 -9.33 -9.12 0.22
N HIS A 24 -9.20 -7.92 0.78
CA HIS A 24 -10.31 -7.03 1.11
C HIS A 24 -10.68 -6.06 -0.03
N LEU A 25 -9.89 -6.03 -1.12
CA LEU A 25 -10.13 -5.15 -2.26
C LEU A 25 -11.25 -5.69 -3.14
N GLU A 26 -12.13 -4.79 -3.57
CA GLU A 26 -13.25 -5.09 -4.46
C GLU A 26 -13.08 -4.41 -5.81
N LEU A 27 -13.88 -4.81 -6.81
CA LEU A 27 -13.83 -4.22 -8.16
C LEU A 27 -13.97 -2.69 -8.15
N ALA A 28 -14.79 -2.16 -7.24
CA ALA A 28 -14.99 -0.72 -7.07
C ALA A 28 -13.69 0.04 -6.76
N ASP A 29 -12.77 -0.57 -6.00
CA ASP A 29 -11.48 0.02 -5.65
C ASP A 29 -10.60 0.22 -6.91
N PHE A 30 -10.58 -0.77 -7.79
CA PHE A 30 -9.83 -0.71 -9.06
C PHE A 30 -10.47 0.24 -10.07
N GLU A 31 -11.80 0.26 -10.16
CA GLU A 31 -12.53 1.17 -11.04
C GLU A 31 -12.33 2.64 -10.63
N TYR A 32 -12.44 2.92 -9.32
CA TYR A 32 -12.15 4.24 -8.77
C TYR A 32 -10.72 4.67 -9.06
N SER A 33 -9.75 3.79 -8.76
CA SER A 33 -8.33 4.07 -8.98
C SER A 33 -8.05 4.43 -10.43
N ARG A 34 -8.61 3.69 -11.38
CA ARG A 34 -8.44 3.98 -12.82
C ARG A 34 -9.04 5.33 -13.21
N ARG A 35 -10.20 5.71 -12.67
CA ARG A 35 -10.79 7.03 -12.89
C ARG A 35 -9.89 8.16 -12.37
N MET A 36 -9.19 7.94 -11.26
CA MET A 36 -8.16 8.86 -10.75
C MET A 36 -6.83 8.83 -11.52
N GLY A 37 -6.71 8.03 -12.59
CA GLY A 37 -5.45 7.84 -13.31
C GLY A 37 -4.39 7.12 -12.47
N ARG A 38 -4.83 6.18 -11.63
CA ARG A 38 -4.01 5.35 -10.74
C ARG A 38 -4.23 3.86 -11.04
N GLU A 39 -3.26 3.05 -10.67
CA GLU A 39 -3.37 1.59 -10.60
C GLU A 39 -3.07 1.14 -9.17
N ILE A 40 -3.73 0.08 -8.71
CA ILE A 40 -3.43 -0.52 -7.40
C ILE A 40 -2.35 -1.58 -7.58
N LYS A 41 -1.27 -1.49 -6.80
CA LYS A 41 -0.23 -2.53 -6.71
C LYS A 41 0.08 -2.86 -5.25
N LEU A 42 0.36 -4.12 -4.98
CA LEU A 42 0.95 -4.53 -3.70
C LEU A 42 2.46 -4.20 -3.73
N ILE A 43 2.89 -3.24 -2.92
CA ILE A 43 4.27 -2.72 -2.93
C ILE A 43 4.95 -3.05 -1.61
N ALA A 44 6.13 -3.68 -1.71
CA ALA A 44 7.07 -3.76 -0.61
C ALA A 44 8.02 -2.55 -0.66
N ASN A 45 7.94 -1.69 0.36
CA ASN A 45 8.74 -0.47 0.46
C ASN A 45 9.85 -0.63 1.51
N LEU A 46 11.03 -0.12 1.17
CA LEU A 46 12.13 0.14 2.10
C LEU A 46 12.70 1.51 1.76
N ARG A 47 12.51 2.48 2.65
CA ARG A 47 13.06 3.83 2.47
C ARG A 47 13.89 4.21 3.68
N LEU A 48 15.16 4.52 3.44
CA LEU A 48 16.05 5.10 4.44
C LEU A 48 16.06 6.63 4.27
N PHE A 49 15.97 7.35 5.38
CA PHE A 49 16.03 8.82 5.42
C PHE A 49 16.66 9.27 6.74
N ASP A 50 17.01 10.55 6.85
CA ASP A 50 17.82 11.08 7.97
C ASP A 50 17.22 10.81 9.36
N GLN A 51 15.90 10.67 9.45
CA GLN A 51 15.17 10.51 10.71
C GLN A 51 14.68 9.08 10.97
N GLY A 52 14.94 8.13 10.07
CA GLY A 52 14.51 6.74 10.27
C GLY A 52 14.43 5.88 9.00
N THR A 53 13.69 4.78 9.12
CA THR A 53 13.48 3.81 8.05
C THR A 53 12.00 3.43 7.97
N GLN A 54 11.40 3.58 6.79
CA GLN A 54 10.07 3.05 6.50
C GLN A 54 10.19 1.65 5.92
N VAL A 55 9.47 0.69 6.50
CA VAL A 55 9.40 -0.69 5.98
C VAL A 55 7.96 -1.18 6.07
N TYR A 56 7.35 -1.46 4.91
CA TYR A 56 5.98 -1.95 4.85
C TYR A 56 5.71 -2.72 3.55
N VAL A 57 4.63 -3.51 3.54
CA VAL A 57 4.06 -4.16 2.36
C VAL A 57 2.56 -3.86 2.33
N LEU A 58 2.11 -3.01 1.41
CA LEU A 58 0.74 -2.49 1.39
C LEU A 58 0.18 -2.42 -0.04
N PRO A 59 -1.14 -2.53 -0.25
CA PRO A 59 -1.77 -2.10 -1.49
C PRO A 59 -1.68 -0.57 -1.61
N LEU A 60 -1.01 -0.10 -2.66
CA LEU A 60 -0.82 1.31 -2.95
C LEU A 60 -1.45 1.68 -4.29
N MET A 61 -2.07 2.85 -4.34
CA MET A 61 -2.44 3.55 -5.56
C MET A 61 -1.20 4.27 -6.11
N ILE A 62 -0.76 3.90 -7.31
CA ILE A 62 0.39 4.49 -8.00
C ILE A 62 -0.04 5.11 -9.33
N LYS A 63 0.66 6.15 -9.78
CA LYS A 63 0.33 6.82 -11.05
C LYS A 63 0.44 5.83 -12.20
N LYS A 64 -0.57 5.81 -13.08
CA LYS A 64 -0.59 4.91 -14.25
C LYS A 64 0.66 5.03 -15.14
N ASP A 65 1.31 6.19 -15.12
CA ASP A 65 2.48 6.49 -15.94
C ASP A 65 3.80 6.00 -15.32
N GLU A 66 3.82 5.69 -14.02
CA GLU A 66 4.98 5.13 -13.33
C GLU A 66 5.31 3.71 -13.84
N MET A 67 6.60 3.35 -13.80
CA MET A 67 7.05 2.06 -14.32
C MET A 67 6.42 0.88 -13.56
N LEU A 68 6.27 1.00 -12.24
CA LEU A 68 5.66 -0.05 -11.40
C LEU A 68 4.17 -0.28 -11.75
N ALA A 69 3.44 0.72 -12.25
CA ALA A 69 2.04 0.59 -12.66
C ALA A 69 1.89 -0.32 -13.88
N LYS A 70 2.89 -0.30 -14.77
CA LYS A 70 2.92 -1.05 -16.03
C LYS A 70 3.30 -2.52 -15.85
N ILE A 71 3.71 -2.93 -14.65
CA ILE A 71 4.07 -4.31 -14.35
C ILE A 71 2.80 -5.15 -14.21
N SER A 72 2.70 -6.21 -15.01
CA SER A 72 1.49 -7.05 -15.10
C SER A 72 1.82 -8.53 -15.16
N GLY A 73 0.82 -9.37 -14.86
CA GLY A 73 0.95 -10.81 -14.89
C GLY A 73 1.94 -11.32 -13.83
N SER A 74 2.77 -12.30 -14.19
CA SER A 74 3.76 -12.91 -13.28
C SER A 74 5.09 -12.16 -13.21
N ASN A 75 5.15 -10.93 -13.75
CA ASN A 75 6.36 -10.11 -13.68
C ASN A 75 6.43 -9.40 -12.33
N ASN A 76 7.63 -9.35 -11.77
CA ASN A 76 7.97 -8.52 -10.62
C ASN A 76 8.88 -7.40 -11.10
N ALA A 77 8.89 -6.30 -10.33
CA ALA A 77 9.85 -5.24 -10.51
C ALA A 77 10.41 -4.79 -9.16
N VAL A 78 11.68 -4.40 -9.15
CA VAL A 78 12.35 -3.78 -8.01
C VAL A 78 12.98 -2.49 -8.50
N THR A 79 12.55 -1.36 -7.96
CA THR A 79 13.17 -0.05 -8.20
C THR A 79 14.10 0.28 -7.05
N LEU A 80 15.34 0.62 -7.37
CA LEU A 80 16.36 1.07 -6.43
C LEU A 80 16.64 2.54 -6.70
N SER A 81 16.52 3.37 -5.67
CA SER A 81 16.79 4.81 -5.73
C SER A 81 17.95 5.13 -4.80
N GLY A 82 18.96 5.83 -5.31
CA GLY A 82 20.16 6.21 -4.56
C GLY A 82 20.39 7.71 -4.61
N LYS A 83 21.11 8.26 -3.63
CA LYS A 83 21.38 9.71 -3.57
C LYS A 83 22.13 10.25 -4.81
N PHE A 84 22.98 9.42 -5.41
CA PHE A 84 23.85 9.78 -6.53
C PHE A 84 23.58 8.96 -7.79
N SER A 85 22.52 8.16 -7.80
CA SER A 85 22.10 7.37 -8.95
C SER A 85 20.66 7.71 -9.27
N GLU A 86 20.32 7.78 -10.55
CA GLU A 86 18.92 7.75 -10.96
C GLU A 86 18.28 6.40 -10.58
N ASP A 87 16.96 6.33 -10.73
CA ASP A 87 16.21 5.11 -10.43
C ASP A 87 16.64 3.97 -11.35
N ILE A 88 17.04 2.85 -10.74
CA ILE A 88 17.35 1.60 -11.45
C ILE A 88 16.20 0.63 -11.19
N THR A 89 15.45 0.29 -12.24
CA THR A 89 14.39 -0.71 -12.15
C THR A 89 14.81 -2.03 -12.81
N LEU A 90 14.77 -3.10 -12.02
CA LEU A 90 14.97 -4.47 -12.48
C LEU A 90 13.61 -5.13 -12.70
N ILE A 91 13.33 -5.61 -13.91
CA ILE A 91 12.06 -6.25 -14.28
C ILE A 91 12.31 -7.68 -14.76
N GLY A 92 11.53 -8.63 -14.27
CA GLY A 92 11.59 -10.01 -14.74
C GLY A 92 10.47 -10.88 -14.17
N LYS A 93 10.38 -12.12 -14.62
CA LYS A 93 9.44 -13.09 -14.03
C LYS A 93 9.89 -13.43 -12.61
N GLY A 94 9.03 -13.15 -11.64
CA GLY A 94 9.31 -13.43 -10.23
C GLY A 94 8.83 -14.81 -9.76
N ALA A 95 8.04 -15.50 -10.59
CA ALA A 95 7.50 -16.82 -10.29
C ALA A 95 7.45 -17.70 -11.54
N GLY A 96 7.37 -19.02 -11.32
CA GLY A 96 7.30 -20.04 -12.36
C GLY A 96 8.49 -21.01 -12.31
N SER A 97 8.26 -22.25 -12.73
CA SER A 97 9.24 -23.34 -12.61
C SER A 97 10.58 -23.03 -13.28
N LEU A 98 10.57 -22.52 -14.52
CA LEU A 98 11.79 -22.23 -15.28
C LEU A 98 12.56 -21.00 -14.77
N PRO A 99 11.93 -19.83 -14.52
CA PRO A 99 12.62 -18.69 -13.90
C PRO A 99 13.26 -19.04 -12.55
N THR A 100 12.56 -19.79 -11.70
CA THR A 100 13.09 -20.22 -10.40
C THR A 100 14.25 -21.21 -10.57
N ALA A 101 14.15 -22.18 -11.49
CA ALA A 101 15.24 -23.12 -11.78
C ALA A 101 16.50 -22.40 -12.28
N SER A 102 16.34 -21.35 -13.11
CA SER A 102 17.47 -20.55 -13.58
C SER A 102 18.23 -19.87 -12.43
N ALA A 103 17.53 -19.35 -11.42
CA ALA A 103 18.16 -18.75 -10.24
C ALA A 103 18.95 -19.80 -9.44
N ILE A 104 18.37 -20.98 -9.23
CA ILE A 104 19.02 -22.10 -8.52
C ILE A 104 20.31 -22.53 -9.23
N VAL A 105 20.27 -22.73 -10.55
CA VAL A 105 21.45 -23.15 -11.34
C VAL A 105 22.54 -22.07 -11.31
N SER A 106 22.17 -20.79 -11.34
CA SER A 106 23.11 -19.68 -11.20
C SER A 106 23.83 -19.71 -9.84
N ASP A 107 23.09 -19.92 -8.75
CA ASP A 107 23.67 -20.01 -7.41
C ASP A 107 24.59 -21.24 -7.27
N LEU A 108 24.20 -22.40 -7.81
CA LEU A 108 25.05 -23.59 -7.84
C LEU A 108 26.38 -23.35 -8.57
N ASN A 109 26.34 -22.74 -9.76
CA ASN A 109 27.56 -22.39 -10.50
C ASN A 109 28.43 -21.38 -9.74
N LYS A 110 27.81 -20.45 -8.98
CA LYS A 110 28.51 -19.48 -8.14
C LYS A 110 29.25 -20.18 -6.99
N VAL A 111 28.59 -21.09 -6.28
CA VAL A 111 29.19 -21.89 -5.19
C VAL A 111 30.32 -22.78 -5.71
N LEU A 112 30.16 -23.38 -6.90
CA LEU A 112 31.22 -24.20 -7.50
C LEU A 112 32.49 -23.40 -7.83
N ARG A 113 32.36 -22.12 -8.20
CA ARG A 113 33.49 -21.23 -8.54
C ARG A 113 34.08 -20.52 -7.33
N HIS A 114 33.24 -20.23 -6.34
CA HIS A 114 33.58 -19.52 -5.12
C HIS A 114 32.94 -20.26 -3.93
N PRO A 115 33.60 -21.31 -3.42
CA PRO A 115 33.04 -22.16 -2.37
C PRO A 115 33.01 -21.47 -1.00
N GLU A 116 33.80 -20.42 -0.83
CA GLU A 116 33.80 -19.62 0.39
C GLU A 116 32.48 -18.85 0.55
N PRO A 117 31.94 -18.76 1.78
CA PRO A 117 30.74 -17.97 2.05
C PRO A 117 30.92 -16.50 1.63
N PHE A 118 29.86 -15.89 1.11
CA PHE A 118 29.84 -14.44 0.94
C PHE A 118 29.92 -13.76 2.31
N PRO A 119 30.73 -12.71 2.46
CA PRO A 119 30.68 -11.91 3.67
C PRO A 119 29.26 -11.33 3.83
N PRO A 120 28.76 -11.21 5.08
CA PRO A 120 27.48 -10.56 5.31
C PRO A 120 27.52 -9.12 4.78
N PRO A 121 26.38 -8.56 4.35
CA PRO A 121 26.29 -7.15 3.97
C PRO A 121 26.78 -6.28 5.13
N PRO A 122 27.55 -5.21 4.85
CA PRO A 122 28.00 -4.32 5.91
C PRO A 122 26.81 -3.64 6.57
N ILE A 123 26.90 -3.44 7.88
CA ILE A 123 25.94 -2.63 8.62
C ILE A 123 26.22 -1.17 8.29
N THR A 124 25.28 -0.51 7.60
CA THR A 124 25.47 0.85 7.08
C THR A 124 25.14 1.95 8.10
N SER A 125 24.19 1.70 9.00
CA SER A 125 23.70 2.65 10.01
C SER A 125 22.77 1.94 11.00
N GLU A 126 22.53 2.52 12.18
CA GLU A 126 21.47 2.03 13.08
C GLU A 126 20.10 2.08 12.38
N LEU A 127 19.32 1.01 12.49
CA LEU A 127 18.03 0.89 11.84
C LEU A 127 16.90 1.33 12.79
N VAL A 128 16.52 2.59 12.72
CA VAL A 128 15.39 3.14 13.48
C VAL A 128 14.12 3.06 12.64
N LEU A 129 13.22 2.14 12.98
CA LEU A 129 11.96 1.96 12.25
C LEU A 129 10.98 3.10 12.56
N GLU A 130 10.49 3.75 11.51
CA GLU A 130 9.40 4.72 11.63
C GLU A 130 8.08 4.00 11.88
N SER A 131 7.32 4.47 12.87
CA SER A 131 5.96 3.97 13.12
C SER A 131 5.06 4.25 11.92
N MET A 132 4.25 3.27 11.53
CA MET A 132 3.25 3.41 10.47
C MET A 132 2.35 4.65 10.69
N GLU A 133 2.01 4.95 11.95
CA GLU A 133 1.16 6.10 12.30
C GLU A 133 1.76 7.46 11.90
N ASN A 134 3.09 7.55 11.76
CA ASN A 134 3.79 8.78 11.43
C ASN A 134 4.01 8.95 9.92
N ILE A 135 3.79 7.90 9.13
CA ILE A 135 3.98 7.95 7.69
C ILE A 135 2.85 8.75 7.05
N ARG A 136 3.22 9.66 6.14
CA ARG A 136 2.26 10.46 5.37
C ARG A 136 1.88 9.75 4.07
N PHE A 137 0.58 9.65 3.85
CA PHE A 137 0.01 9.25 2.56
C PHE A 137 -1.14 10.18 2.20
N ARG A 138 -1.45 10.22 0.91
CA ARG A 138 -2.81 10.53 0.48
C ARG A 138 -3.64 9.26 0.62
N HIS A 139 -4.81 9.35 1.27
CA HIS A 139 -5.64 8.18 1.51
C HIS A 139 -6.93 8.25 0.70
N THR A 140 -7.36 7.11 0.18
CA THR A 140 -8.66 6.91 -0.44
C THR A 140 -9.43 5.91 0.41
N LEU A 141 -10.63 6.30 0.80
CA LEU A 141 -11.50 5.57 1.70
C LEU A 141 -12.71 5.07 0.91
N ARG A 142 -12.95 3.75 0.88
CA ARG A 142 -14.18 3.19 0.31
C ARG A 142 -15.14 2.84 1.44
N PHE A 143 -16.35 3.38 1.33
CA PHE A 143 -17.45 3.16 2.25
C PHE A 143 -18.48 2.27 1.61
N GLU A 144 -19.08 1.38 2.40
CA GLU A 144 -20.28 0.63 2.04
C GLU A 144 -21.30 0.83 3.16
N VAL A 145 -22.40 1.50 2.84
CA VAL A 145 -23.34 2.04 3.83
C VAL A 145 -24.79 1.75 3.47
N ARG A 146 -25.67 1.71 4.48
CA ARG A 146 -27.12 1.85 4.24
C ARG A 146 -27.41 3.31 3.89
N ASP A 147 -28.10 3.56 2.79
CA ASP A 147 -28.37 4.92 2.34
C ASP A 147 -29.34 5.62 3.28
N HIS A 148 -28.93 6.77 3.81
CA HIS A 148 -29.81 7.67 4.53
C HIS A 148 -29.22 9.10 4.59
N PRO A 149 -30.07 10.12 4.83
CA PRO A 149 -29.61 11.49 4.98
C PRO A 149 -28.66 11.66 6.18
N GLY A 150 -27.60 12.46 6.01
CA GLY A 150 -26.69 12.89 7.09
C GLY A 150 -25.33 12.19 7.14
N ILE A 151 -25.11 11.14 6.35
CA ILE A 151 -23.85 10.35 6.32
C ILE A 151 -22.63 11.25 6.08
N PHE A 152 -22.66 12.08 5.04
CA PHE A 152 -21.53 12.98 4.73
C PHE A 152 -21.31 14.05 5.80
N GLY A 153 -22.38 14.58 6.41
CA GLY A 153 -22.27 15.54 7.50
C GLY A 153 -21.60 14.94 8.73
N HIS A 154 -21.99 13.71 9.08
CA HIS A 154 -21.40 12.98 10.20
C HIS A 154 -19.91 12.69 9.94
N ILE A 155 -19.56 12.12 8.78
CA ILE A 155 -18.17 11.84 8.39
C ILE A 155 -17.34 13.13 8.34
N GLY A 156 -17.90 14.20 7.76
CA GLY A 156 -17.25 15.52 7.70
C GLY A 156 -16.93 16.08 9.09
N SER A 157 -17.85 15.94 10.05
CA SER A 157 -17.61 16.36 11.43
C SER A 157 -16.49 15.57 12.13
N ILE A 158 -16.33 14.28 11.81
CA ILE A 158 -15.25 13.46 12.35
C ILE A 158 -13.92 13.92 11.75
N PHE A 159 -13.86 14.10 10.43
CA PHE A 159 -12.65 14.60 9.77
C PHE A 159 -12.24 15.99 10.25
N GLU A 160 -13.19 16.89 10.49
CA GLU A 160 -12.92 18.19 11.11
C GLU A 160 -12.20 18.05 12.45
N ARG A 161 -12.71 17.21 13.38
CA ARG A 161 -12.10 16.99 14.70
C ARG A 161 -10.67 16.48 14.62
N HIS A 162 -10.34 15.71 13.58
CA HIS A 162 -8.99 15.18 13.33
C HIS A 162 -8.15 16.07 12.39
N SER A 163 -8.66 17.24 12.00
CA SER A 163 -8.00 18.16 11.05
C SER A 163 -7.66 17.51 9.70
N ILE A 164 -8.55 16.65 9.20
CA ILE A 164 -8.43 15.97 7.92
C ILE A 164 -9.29 16.71 6.88
N ASN A 165 -8.67 17.09 5.77
CA ASN A 165 -9.37 17.75 4.67
C ASN A 165 -9.74 16.74 3.56
N ILE A 166 -10.90 16.92 2.94
CA ILE A 166 -11.35 16.09 1.82
C ILE A 166 -10.79 16.67 0.52
N TYR A 167 -10.15 15.83 -0.27
CA TYR A 167 -9.63 16.18 -1.60
C TYR A 167 -10.65 15.90 -2.70
N ALA A 168 -11.30 14.73 -2.66
CA ALA A 168 -12.31 14.33 -3.62
C ALA A 168 -13.38 13.44 -2.98
N LEU A 169 -14.59 13.49 -3.53
CA LEU A 169 -15.72 12.66 -3.15
C LEU A 169 -16.37 12.15 -4.43
N GLU A 170 -16.60 10.84 -4.51
CA GLU A 170 -17.32 10.25 -5.62
C GLU A 170 -18.36 9.23 -5.12
N GLN A 171 -19.62 9.49 -5.46
CA GLN A 171 -20.75 8.57 -5.32
C GLN A 171 -21.42 8.49 -6.69
N LEU A 172 -21.46 7.29 -7.28
CA LEU A 172 -22.04 7.09 -8.61
C LEU A 172 -23.25 6.14 -8.55
N PRO A 173 -24.30 6.37 -9.36
CA PRO A 173 -25.53 5.57 -9.32
C PRO A 173 -25.32 4.07 -9.56
N GLN A 174 -24.34 3.67 -10.38
CA GLN A 174 -24.07 2.26 -10.66
C GLN A 174 -23.54 1.47 -9.45
N TYR A 175 -23.17 2.16 -8.38
CA TYR A 175 -22.73 1.55 -7.13
C TYR A 175 -23.84 1.49 -6.08
N HIS A 176 -25.07 1.87 -6.46
CA HIS A 176 -26.27 1.63 -5.66
C HIS A 176 -26.73 0.20 -5.85
N ARG A 177 -27.09 -0.46 -4.75
CA ARG A 177 -27.56 -1.85 -4.75
C ARG A 177 -28.71 -1.98 -3.77
N ILE A 178 -29.60 -2.93 -4.02
CA ILE A 178 -30.61 -3.33 -3.05
C ILE A 178 -30.06 -4.50 -2.26
N GLY A 179 -29.99 -4.35 -0.94
CA GLY A 179 -29.59 -5.38 0.00
C GLY A 179 -30.64 -6.48 0.12
N LYS A 180 -30.33 -7.50 0.93
CA LYS A 180 -31.19 -8.70 1.04
C LYS A 180 -32.53 -8.41 1.71
N GLU A 181 -32.60 -7.36 2.52
CA GLU A 181 -33.79 -6.97 3.28
C GLU A 181 -34.51 -5.77 2.62
N GLY A 182 -34.13 -5.43 1.39
CA GLY A 182 -34.73 -4.32 0.63
C GLY A 182 -34.12 -2.96 0.95
N GLU A 183 -33.07 -2.90 1.76
CA GLU A 183 -32.35 -1.67 2.08
C GLU A 183 -31.52 -1.17 0.90
N GLU A 184 -31.50 0.15 0.69
CA GLU A 184 -30.61 0.76 -0.30
C GLU A 184 -29.19 0.79 0.27
N ILE A 185 -28.25 0.22 -0.48
CA ILE A 185 -26.83 0.19 -0.16
C ILE A 185 -26.09 1.07 -1.14
N VAL A 186 -25.24 1.94 -0.62
CA VAL A 186 -24.40 2.84 -1.41
C VAL A 186 -22.95 2.55 -1.14
N ILE A 187 -22.17 2.43 -2.22
CA ILE A 187 -20.72 2.49 -2.18
C ILE A 187 -20.29 3.85 -2.69
N PHE A 188 -19.51 4.56 -1.88
CA PHE A 188 -18.87 5.82 -2.27
C PHE A 188 -17.42 5.84 -1.81
N THR A 189 -16.66 6.76 -2.39
CA THR A 189 -15.25 6.94 -2.09
C THR A 189 -14.95 8.37 -1.67
N LEU A 190 -14.04 8.51 -0.70
CA LEU A 190 -13.48 9.79 -0.28
C LEU A 190 -11.97 9.73 -0.38
N THR A 191 -11.37 10.59 -1.18
CA THR A 191 -9.93 10.84 -1.11
C THR A 191 -9.72 12.04 -0.20
N ILE A 192 -8.86 11.90 0.80
CA ILE A 192 -8.46 12.97 1.72
C ILE A 192 -7.11 13.55 1.29
N GLN A 193 -6.80 14.77 1.73
CA GLN A 193 -5.46 15.35 1.54
C GLN A 193 -4.38 14.53 2.27
N ASP A 194 -3.12 14.78 1.95
CA ASP A 194 -2.03 14.04 2.57
C ASP A 194 -1.92 14.35 4.06
N CYS A 195 -1.90 13.30 4.86
CA CYS A 195 -1.82 13.38 6.31
C CYS A 195 -1.13 12.16 6.89
N MET A 196 -0.76 12.24 8.17
CA MET A 196 -0.22 11.11 8.91
C MET A 196 -1.28 10.02 9.05
N GLU A 197 -0.91 8.78 8.75
CA GLU A 197 -1.84 7.65 8.80
C GLU A 197 -2.50 7.49 10.18
N GLY A 198 -1.78 7.79 11.27
CA GLY A 198 -2.33 7.73 12.62
C GLY A 198 -3.57 8.61 12.83
N LEU A 199 -3.69 9.74 12.13
CA LEU A 199 -4.89 10.58 12.17
C LEU A 199 -6.08 9.90 11.49
N VAL A 200 -5.83 9.27 10.34
CA VAL A 200 -6.84 8.54 9.58
C VAL A 200 -7.32 7.33 10.37
N ILE A 201 -6.42 6.57 10.97
CA ILE A 201 -6.78 5.42 11.80
C ILE A 201 -7.66 5.84 13.00
N LYS A 202 -7.38 6.97 13.63
CA LYS A 202 -8.23 7.51 14.71
C LYS A 202 -9.62 7.89 14.20
N ALA A 203 -9.70 8.60 13.07
CA ALA A 203 -10.97 8.95 12.45
C ALA A 203 -11.77 7.70 12.04
N LEU A 204 -11.11 6.70 11.45
CA LEU A 204 -11.76 5.45 11.03
C LEU A 204 -12.27 4.63 12.21
N LYS A 205 -11.61 4.67 13.38
CA LYS A 205 -12.12 4.04 14.60
C LYS A 205 -13.47 4.62 15.03
N GLU A 206 -13.69 5.93 14.89
CA GLU A 206 -14.98 6.57 15.17
C GLU A 206 -16.00 6.29 14.07
N ILE A 207 -15.61 6.46 12.80
CA ILE A 207 -16.49 6.26 11.64
C ILE A 207 -17.07 4.85 11.63
N ASN A 208 -16.23 3.83 11.84
CA ASN A 208 -16.65 2.42 11.78
C ASN A 208 -17.62 2.00 12.90
N GLN A 209 -17.88 2.86 13.89
CA GLN A 209 -18.90 2.62 14.93
C GLN A 209 -20.29 3.07 14.53
N ALA A 210 -20.44 3.83 13.43
CA ALA A 210 -21.73 4.35 13.01
C ALA A 210 -22.64 3.23 12.47
N GLU A 211 -23.92 3.27 12.86
CA GLU A 211 -24.89 2.20 12.57
C GLU A 211 -25.13 1.95 11.08
N TYR A 212 -24.87 2.94 10.23
CA TYR A 212 -25.04 2.86 8.79
C TYR A 212 -23.85 2.22 8.06
N ILE A 213 -22.71 2.02 8.73
CA ILE A 213 -21.55 1.34 8.15
C ILE A 213 -21.83 -0.16 8.09
N LEU A 214 -21.81 -0.74 6.89
CA LEU A 214 -22.10 -2.17 6.68
C LEU A 214 -20.85 -3.04 6.79
N LYS A 215 -19.69 -2.49 6.42
CA LYS A 215 -18.38 -3.14 6.50
C LYS A 215 -17.33 -2.12 6.95
N PRO A 216 -16.25 -2.55 7.60
CA PRO A 216 -15.14 -1.66 7.90
C PRO A 216 -14.67 -0.91 6.66
N VAL A 217 -14.50 0.41 6.79
CA VAL A 217 -14.03 1.28 5.70
C VAL A 217 -12.68 0.78 5.18
N VAL A 218 -12.59 0.59 3.86
CA VAL A 218 -11.36 0.16 3.19
C VAL A 218 -10.46 1.36 2.96
N LEU A 219 -9.17 1.19 3.27
CA LEU A 219 -8.15 2.24 3.24
C LEU A 219 -7.11 1.92 2.17
N LEU A 220 -7.09 2.72 1.10
CA LEU A 220 -6.02 2.72 0.11
C LEU A 220 -5.09 3.90 0.31
N ARG A 221 -3.81 3.71 0.00
CA ARG A 221 -2.75 4.72 0.21
C ARG A 221 -2.08 5.07 -1.10
N GLU A 222 -1.75 6.34 -1.28
CA GLU A 222 -0.88 6.85 -2.34
C GLU A 222 0.32 7.54 -1.68
N ILE A 223 1.53 7.19 -2.11
CA ILE A 223 2.77 7.83 -1.64
C ILE A 223 2.79 9.28 -2.15
N VAL A 224 3.14 10.21 -1.25
CA VAL A 224 3.21 11.66 -1.53
C VAL A 224 4.64 12.19 -1.47
#